data_AF-A0A948MFU8-F1
#
_entry.id   AF-A0A948MFU8-F1
#
_cell.length_a   1.000
_cell.length_b   1.000
_cell.length_c   1.000
_cell.angle_alpha   90.00
_cell.angle_beta   90.00
_cell.angle_gamma   90.00
#
_symmetry.space_group_name_H-M   'P 1'
#
loop_
_entity.id
_entity.type
_entity.pdbx_description
1 polymer ?
#
loop_
_entity_poly.entity_id
_entity_poly.type
_entity_poly.pdbx_seq_one_letter_code
_entity_poly.pdbx_strand_id
1 'polypeptide(L)'
;KEAEKVLKNLNDLMAEKAKATLSSNGLFGSRAFLKNDYLTRAIGAEKGLYGNSIEEAWYGGYVGDGNALSMIHFSKDALPPAKFFWSVTLYALPDRFLYANDLKRYSIGDRTPGLKYDADGGLTLYIGHASPGKEKESNWLPAPAGPYSAVGRVYGPSRAAIEGKWNLPPLQPVPNPTP
;
A
#
# COMPACT_ATOMS: atom_id res chain seq x y z
N LYS A 1 13.64 -22.27 29.44
CA LYS A 1 14.91 -21.53 29.23
C LYS A 1 15.41 -21.63 27.79
N GLU A 2 15.79 -22.81 27.28
CA GLU A 2 16.33 -22.93 25.91
C GLU A 2 15.26 -22.79 24.81
N ALA A 3 14.10 -23.45 24.98
CA ALA A 3 12.97 -23.31 24.07
C ALA A 3 12.43 -21.86 23.97
N GLU A 4 12.38 -21.15 25.10
CA GLU A 4 11.97 -19.73 25.14
C GLU A 4 12.96 -18.83 24.40
N LYS A 5 14.26 -19.13 24.50
CA LYS A 5 15.30 -18.40 23.77
C LYS A 5 15.18 -18.64 22.26
N VAL A 6 14.93 -19.87 21.84
CA VAL A 6 14.70 -20.22 20.43
C VAL A 6 13.45 -19.51 19.90
N LEU A 7 12.34 -19.53 20.65
CA LEU A 7 11.11 -18.85 20.26
C LEU A 7 11.30 -17.33 20.16
N LYS A 8 12.02 -16.72 21.10
CA LYS A 8 12.35 -15.29 21.04
C LYS A 8 13.18 -14.96 19.80
N ASN A 9 14.24 -15.73 19.53
CA ASN A 9 15.07 -15.52 18.34
C ASN A 9 14.27 -15.67 17.04
N LEU A 10 13.33 -16.62 16.99
CA LEU A 10 12.45 -16.80 15.84
C LEU A 10 11.50 -15.61 15.67
N ASN A 11 10.92 -15.10 16.76
CA ASN A 11 10.06 -13.92 16.72
C ASN A 11 10.82 -12.67 16.28
N ASP A 12 12.06 -12.48 16.76
CA ASP A 12 12.91 -11.35 16.36
C ASP A 12 13.25 -11.44 14.86
N LEU A 13 13.61 -12.63 14.37
CA LEU A 13 13.87 -12.87 12.94
C LEU A 13 12.62 -12.64 12.08
N MET A 14 11.46 -13.11 12.54
CA MET A 14 10.17 -12.90 11.89
C MET A 14 9.87 -11.41 11.76
N ALA A 15 9.97 -10.67 12.86
CA ALA A 15 9.73 -9.23 12.90
C ALA A 15 10.69 -8.46 11.97
N GLU A 16 11.97 -8.84 11.93
CA GLU A 16 12.95 -8.23 11.02
C GLU A 16 12.60 -8.45 9.56
N LYS A 17 12.32 -9.71 9.16
CA LYS A 17 11.94 -10.04 7.78
C LYS A 17 10.61 -9.42 7.39
N ALA A 18 9.63 -9.41 8.29
CA ALA A 18 8.36 -8.75 8.10
C ALA A 18 8.60 -7.26 7.83
N LYS A 19 9.44 -6.58 8.61
CA LYS A 19 9.77 -5.16 8.41
C LYS A 19 10.41 -4.88 7.04
N ALA A 20 11.28 -5.77 6.56
CA ALA A 20 11.94 -5.67 5.25
C ALA A 20 11.02 -6.01 4.06
N THR A 21 9.86 -6.64 4.31
CA THR A 21 8.93 -7.06 3.26
C THR A 21 7.95 -5.92 2.93
N LEU A 22 8.18 -5.28 1.79
CA LEU A 22 7.46 -4.08 1.32
C LEU A 22 6.34 -4.38 0.31
N SER A 23 6.25 -5.61 -0.19
CA SER A 23 5.16 -6.07 -1.07
C SER A 23 4.79 -7.53 -0.81
N SER A 24 3.68 -7.98 -1.41
CA SER A 24 3.23 -9.38 -1.32
C SER A 24 3.99 -10.36 -2.22
N ASN A 25 4.96 -9.90 -3.03
CA ASN A 25 5.71 -10.78 -3.93
C ASN A 25 6.40 -11.90 -3.13
N GLY A 26 6.07 -13.14 -3.45
CA GLY A 26 6.66 -14.32 -2.81
C GLY A 26 6.04 -14.71 -1.45
N LEU A 27 5.09 -13.95 -0.90
CA LEU A 27 4.51 -14.23 0.42
C LEU A 27 3.33 -15.21 0.39
N PHE A 28 2.54 -15.17 -0.67
CA PHE A 28 1.28 -15.88 -0.76
C PHE A 28 1.25 -16.76 -2.01
N GLY A 29 0.69 -17.95 -1.87
CA GLY A 29 0.56 -18.89 -2.97
C GLY A 29 0.25 -20.31 -2.51
N SER A 30 0.22 -21.23 -3.46
CA SER A 30 0.00 -22.65 -3.19
C SER A 30 1.16 -23.27 -2.42
N ARG A 31 0.96 -24.47 -1.86
CA ARG A 31 2.04 -25.27 -1.27
C ARG A 31 3.19 -25.49 -2.25
N ALA A 32 2.88 -25.73 -3.53
CA ALA A 32 3.87 -25.94 -4.57
C ALA A 32 4.69 -24.66 -4.84
N PHE A 33 4.05 -23.50 -4.84
CA PHE A 33 4.72 -22.20 -4.99
C PHE A 33 5.66 -21.92 -3.81
N LEU A 34 5.18 -22.09 -2.57
CA LEU A 34 5.95 -21.81 -1.36
C LEU A 34 7.00 -22.88 -1.02
N LYS A 35 6.98 -24.05 -1.68
CA LYS A 35 7.97 -25.13 -1.51
C LYS A 35 8.22 -25.54 -0.05
N ASN A 36 7.17 -25.54 0.77
CA ASN A 36 7.24 -25.78 2.23
C ASN A 36 8.15 -24.78 3.00
N ASP A 37 8.35 -23.56 2.49
CA ASP A 37 8.97 -22.46 3.24
C ASP A 37 8.01 -21.95 4.31
N TYR A 38 8.08 -22.59 5.48
CA TYR A 38 7.23 -22.27 6.62
C TYR A 38 7.50 -20.88 7.20
N LEU A 39 8.72 -20.36 7.08
CA LEU A 39 9.07 -19.03 7.59
C LEU A 39 8.40 -17.95 6.74
N THR A 40 8.53 -18.04 5.41
CA THR A 40 7.85 -17.11 4.50
C THR A 40 6.33 -17.20 4.64
N ARG A 41 5.79 -18.42 4.81
CA ARG A 41 4.35 -18.60 5.07
C ARG A 41 3.90 -17.96 6.39
N ALA A 42 4.70 -18.06 7.45
CA ALA A 42 4.41 -17.42 8.72
C ALA A 42 4.44 -15.89 8.59
N ILE A 43 5.43 -15.34 7.88
CA ILE A 43 5.52 -13.89 7.61
C ILE A 43 4.29 -13.42 6.82
N GLY A 44 3.88 -14.18 5.80
CA GLY A 44 2.66 -13.90 5.05
C GLY A 44 1.42 -13.86 5.97
N ALA A 45 1.28 -14.83 6.88
CA ALA A 45 0.18 -14.86 7.83
C ALA A 45 0.20 -13.69 8.83
N GLU A 46 1.38 -13.30 9.31
CA GLU A 46 1.56 -12.12 10.18
C GLU A 46 1.17 -10.81 9.44
N LYS A 47 1.60 -10.68 8.18
CA LYS A 47 1.36 -9.49 7.36
C LYS A 47 -0.07 -9.38 6.84
N GLY A 48 -0.71 -10.50 6.55
CA GLY A 48 -2.01 -10.55 5.92
C GLY A 48 -2.51 -11.98 5.80
N LEU A 49 -3.06 -12.50 6.91
CA LEU A 49 -3.69 -13.81 6.94
C LEU A 49 -4.70 -13.95 5.77
N TYR A 50 -4.59 -15.05 5.04
CA TYR A 50 -5.39 -15.35 3.84
C TYR A 50 -5.15 -14.41 2.63
N GLY A 51 -3.97 -13.82 2.52
CA GLY A 51 -3.57 -13.08 1.31
C GLY A 51 -3.72 -13.93 0.04
N ASN A 52 -4.19 -13.30 -1.04
CA ASN A 52 -4.32 -13.92 -2.35
C ASN A 52 -2.94 -14.22 -2.95
N SER A 53 -2.88 -15.18 -3.88
CA SER A 53 -1.69 -15.40 -4.69
C SER A 53 -1.35 -14.16 -5.52
N ILE A 54 -0.07 -14.01 -5.87
CA ILE A 54 0.42 -12.81 -6.54
C ILE A 54 -0.19 -12.60 -7.93
N GLU A 55 -0.63 -13.68 -8.58
CA GLU A 55 -1.32 -13.64 -9.88
C GLU A 55 -2.73 -13.02 -9.79
N GLU A 56 -3.34 -13.07 -8.60
CA GLU A 56 -4.70 -12.56 -8.37
C GLU A 56 -4.67 -11.14 -7.80
N ALA A 57 -3.79 -10.89 -6.83
CA ALA A 57 -3.63 -9.56 -6.25
C ALA A 57 -2.20 -9.28 -5.76
N TRP A 58 -1.69 -8.13 -6.18
CA TRP A 58 -0.49 -7.53 -5.63
C TRP A 58 -0.86 -6.53 -4.52
N TYR A 59 -0.11 -6.53 -3.43
CA TYR A 59 -0.25 -5.62 -2.31
C TYR A 59 1.07 -4.92 -2.01
N GLY A 60 0.98 -3.65 -1.66
CA GLY A 60 2.07 -2.85 -1.11
C GLY A 60 1.50 -1.67 -0.33
N GLY A 61 2.34 -0.86 0.29
CA GLY A 61 1.81 0.27 1.03
C GLY A 61 2.84 1.12 1.73
N TYR A 62 2.31 2.06 2.50
CA TYR A 62 3.05 3.12 3.15
C TYR A 62 2.61 3.25 4.60
N VAL A 63 3.49 3.84 5.39
CA VAL A 63 3.17 4.44 6.68
C VAL A 63 3.48 5.93 6.55
N GLY A 64 2.55 6.78 6.95
CA GLY A 64 2.72 8.23 6.92
C GLY A 64 2.01 8.89 8.09
N ASP A 65 2.06 10.22 8.12
CA ASP A 65 1.36 11.05 9.10
C ASP A 65 0.54 12.12 8.37
N GLY A 66 -0.77 12.17 8.65
CA GLY A 66 -1.70 13.03 7.93
C GLY A 66 -1.62 14.51 8.31
N ASN A 67 -0.83 14.87 9.34
CA ASN A 67 -0.53 16.27 9.63
C ASN A 67 0.27 16.93 8.49
N ALA A 68 1.03 16.14 7.72
CA ALA A 68 1.70 16.59 6.51
C ALA A 68 0.94 16.10 5.26
N LEU A 69 0.76 16.99 4.29
CA LEU A 69 0.25 16.59 2.99
C LEU A 69 1.33 15.82 2.23
N SER A 70 1.02 14.59 1.87
CA SER A 70 1.88 13.71 1.08
C SER A 70 1.24 13.43 -0.28
N MET A 71 2.05 13.00 -1.25
CA MET A 71 1.62 12.59 -2.57
C MET A 71 2.28 11.28 -3.00
N ILE A 72 1.57 10.57 -3.87
CA ILE A 72 2.08 9.44 -4.64
C ILE A 72 1.95 9.84 -6.10
N HIS A 73 3.07 9.98 -6.79
CA HIS A 73 3.10 10.34 -8.21
C HIS A 73 3.45 9.11 -9.05
N PHE A 74 2.49 8.69 -9.88
CA PHE A 74 2.68 7.68 -10.90
C PHE A 74 2.96 8.38 -12.23
N SER A 75 4.13 8.15 -12.82
CA SER A 75 4.35 8.56 -14.21
C SER A 75 3.44 7.76 -15.14
N LYS A 76 3.20 8.28 -16.36
CA LYS A 76 2.35 7.63 -17.36
C LYS A 76 2.73 6.15 -17.63
N ASP A 77 4.02 5.83 -17.57
CA ASP A 77 4.56 4.49 -17.83
C ASP A 77 4.65 3.61 -16.57
N ALA A 78 4.29 4.18 -15.41
CA ALA A 78 4.33 3.52 -14.11
C ALA A 78 2.97 3.50 -13.39
N LEU A 79 1.87 3.79 -14.09
CA LEU A 79 0.51 3.61 -13.57
C LEU A 79 0.31 2.18 -13.04
N PRO A 80 -0.56 1.97 -12.03
CA PRO A 80 -0.79 0.64 -11.46
C PRO A 80 -1.24 -0.36 -12.54
N PRO A 81 -0.49 -1.45 -12.80
CA PRO A 81 -0.69 -2.27 -13.99
C PRO A 81 -1.75 -3.36 -13.72
N ALA A 82 -2.99 -2.95 -13.49
CA ALA A 82 -4.11 -3.83 -13.19
C ALA A 82 -4.86 -4.27 -14.45
N LYS A 83 -5.20 -5.56 -14.53
CA LYS A 83 -6.15 -6.08 -15.51
C LYS A 83 -7.60 -5.76 -15.12
N PHE A 84 -7.92 -5.73 -13.82
CA PHE A 84 -9.29 -5.60 -13.34
C PHE A 84 -9.59 -4.24 -12.70
N PHE A 85 -8.80 -3.87 -11.69
CA PHE A 85 -8.84 -2.57 -11.02
C PHE A 85 -7.69 -2.43 -10.03
N TRP A 86 -7.45 -1.22 -9.56
CA TRP A 86 -6.52 -0.94 -8.47
C TRP A 86 -7.12 0.02 -7.45
N SER A 87 -6.55 0.03 -6.25
CA SER A 87 -6.98 0.98 -5.21
C SER A 87 -5.86 1.24 -4.20
N VAL A 88 -5.88 2.40 -3.58
CA VAL A 88 -5.15 2.73 -2.36
C VAL A 88 -6.20 2.95 -1.27
N THR A 89 -6.16 2.14 -0.20
CA THR A 89 -7.08 2.25 0.95
C THR A 89 -6.33 2.77 2.16
N LEU A 90 -6.94 3.70 2.91
CA LEU A 90 -6.33 4.29 4.09
C LEU A 90 -6.89 3.71 5.39
N TYR A 91 -5.98 3.42 6.33
CA TYR A 91 -6.28 2.94 7.67
C TYR A 91 -5.60 3.84 8.70
N ALA A 92 -6.33 4.28 9.71
CA ALA A 92 -5.76 5.00 10.86
C ALA A 92 -4.91 4.05 11.70
N LEU A 93 -3.79 4.53 12.24
CA LEU A 93 -2.95 3.78 13.17
C LEU A 93 -3.20 4.26 14.61
N PRO A 94 -3.03 3.39 15.62
CA PRO A 94 -2.52 2.02 15.54
C PRO A 94 -3.57 0.94 15.22
N ASP A 95 -4.86 1.25 15.33
CA ASP A 95 -5.93 0.25 15.31
C ASP A 95 -6.18 -0.38 13.93
N ARG A 96 -5.70 0.26 12.86
CA ARG A 96 -5.85 -0.17 11.46
C ARG A 96 -7.31 -0.24 10.98
N PHE A 97 -8.18 0.61 11.53
CA PHE A 97 -9.53 0.82 11.01
C PHE A 97 -9.57 1.90 9.93
N LEU A 98 -10.63 1.90 9.11
CA LEU A 98 -10.88 2.98 8.16
C LEU A 98 -11.09 4.30 8.92
N TYR A 99 -10.58 5.39 8.37
CA TYR A 99 -10.75 6.72 8.96
C TYR A 99 -12.04 7.38 8.48
N ALA A 100 -12.96 7.67 9.40
CA ALA A 100 -14.17 8.43 9.11
C ALA A 100 -13.84 9.86 8.66
N ASN A 101 -14.43 10.30 7.55
CA ASN A 101 -14.23 11.63 6.97
C ASN A 101 -15.49 12.08 6.20
N ASP A 102 -15.62 13.39 5.99
CA ASP A 102 -16.81 14.01 5.40
C ASP A 102 -17.08 13.57 3.95
N LEU A 103 -16.03 13.21 3.20
CA LEU A 103 -16.16 12.71 1.83
C LEU A 103 -16.64 11.26 1.78
N LYS A 104 -16.72 10.55 2.92
CA LYS A 104 -16.97 9.09 2.99
C LYS A 104 -16.04 8.32 2.06
N ARG A 105 -14.81 8.81 1.89
CA ARG A 105 -13.80 8.25 0.99
C ARG A 105 -12.73 7.56 1.80
N TYR A 106 -12.71 6.23 1.70
CA TYR A 106 -11.76 5.38 2.43
C TYR A 106 -10.72 4.75 1.51
N SER A 107 -10.95 4.83 0.21
CA SER A 107 -10.03 4.41 -0.82
C SER A 107 -10.12 5.31 -2.05
N ILE A 108 -9.06 5.30 -2.85
CA ILE A 108 -9.00 5.94 -4.16
C ILE A 108 -8.44 4.95 -5.18
N GLY A 109 -8.97 4.92 -6.39
CA GLY A 109 -8.63 3.94 -7.41
C GLY A 109 -9.10 4.37 -8.80
N ASP A 110 -8.84 3.54 -9.82
CA ASP A 110 -9.33 3.74 -11.19
C ASP A 110 -10.86 3.79 -11.28
N ARG A 111 -11.57 3.26 -10.28
CA ARG A 111 -13.04 3.33 -10.19
C ARG A 111 -13.56 4.52 -9.39
N THR A 112 -12.69 5.38 -8.86
CA THR A 112 -13.12 6.57 -8.12
C THR A 112 -13.72 7.60 -9.08
N PRO A 113 -15.00 8.01 -8.88
CA PRO A 113 -15.61 9.02 -9.73
C PRO A 113 -14.84 10.34 -9.68
N GLY A 114 -14.59 10.92 -10.85
CA GLY A 114 -13.94 12.22 -10.98
C GLY A 114 -12.42 12.21 -10.82
N LEU A 115 -11.78 11.04 -10.72
CA LEU A 115 -10.31 10.93 -10.72
C LEU A 115 -9.73 11.65 -11.95
N LYS A 116 -8.76 12.54 -11.73
CA LYS A 116 -8.11 13.33 -12.78
C LYS A 116 -6.70 12.80 -13.03
N TYR A 117 -6.34 12.61 -14.29
CA TYR A 117 -4.97 12.33 -14.69
C TYR A 117 -4.20 13.63 -14.89
N ASP A 118 -2.88 13.55 -14.69
CA ASP A 118 -1.96 14.65 -14.95
C ASP A 118 -1.89 14.91 -16.47
N ALA A 119 -1.45 16.12 -16.87
CA ALA A 119 -1.48 16.53 -18.28
C ALA A 119 -0.58 15.66 -19.20
N ASP A 120 0.43 15.00 -18.63
CA ASP A 120 1.34 14.06 -19.31
C ASP A 120 0.81 12.61 -19.34
N GLY A 121 -0.40 12.38 -18.82
CA GLY A 121 -1.01 11.06 -18.69
C GLY A 121 -0.60 10.31 -17.41
N GLY A 122 0.17 10.92 -16.51
CA GLY A 122 0.44 10.42 -15.18
C GLY A 122 -0.76 10.52 -14.24
N LEU A 123 -0.54 10.15 -12.98
CA LEU A 123 -1.53 10.28 -11.93
C LEU A 123 -0.87 10.68 -10.62
N THR A 124 -1.33 11.77 -10.03
CA THR A 124 -0.91 12.20 -8.69
C THR A 124 -2.05 12.03 -7.70
N LEU A 125 -1.82 11.22 -6.66
CA LEU A 125 -2.73 11.05 -5.52
C LEU A 125 -2.22 11.85 -4.33
N TYR A 126 -3.14 12.47 -3.58
CA TYR A 126 -2.81 13.22 -2.37
C TYR A 126 -3.32 12.49 -1.13
N ILE A 127 -2.57 12.50 -0.05
CA ILE A 127 -2.95 11.91 1.23
C ILE A 127 -2.61 12.89 2.35
N GLY A 128 -3.58 13.25 3.18
CA GLY A 128 -3.40 14.21 4.26
C GLY A 128 -4.70 14.52 4.98
N HIS A 129 -4.62 15.18 6.14
CA HIS A 129 -5.78 15.55 6.94
C HIS A 129 -6.49 16.80 6.40
N ALA A 130 -5.72 17.85 6.10
CA ALA A 130 -6.24 19.06 5.47
C ALA A 130 -6.47 18.82 3.97
N SER A 131 -7.58 19.36 3.45
CA SER A 131 -7.84 19.34 2.01
C SER A 131 -6.72 20.06 1.25
N PRO A 132 -6.19 19.47 0.16
CA PRO A 132 -5.18 20.11 -0.70
C PRO A 132 -5.79 21.20 -1.61
N GLY A 133 -7.03 21.60 -1.38
CA GLY A 133 -7.78 22.57 -2.18
C GLY A 133 -8.67 21.93 -3.24
N LYS A 134 -9.74 22.62 -3.61
CA LYS A 134 -10.85 22.11 -4.46
C LYS A 134 -10.39 21.43 -5.75
N GLU A 135 -9.35 21.95 -6.39
CA GLU A 135 -8.83 21.37 -7.65
C GLU A 135 -8.20 19.99 -7.48
N LYS A 136 -7.69 19.68 -6.28
CA LYS A 136 -6.97 18.45 -5.94
C LYS A 136 -7.82 17.45 -5.16
N GLU A 137 -8.98 17.86 -4.65
CA GLU A 137 -9.88 17.00 -3.86
C GLU A 137 -10.33 15.75 -4.60
N SER A 138 -10.50 15.83 -5.93
CA SER A 138 -10.81 14.67 -6.76
C SER A 138 -9.82 13.52 -6.60
N ASN A 139 -8.53 13.84 -6.42
CA ASN A 139 -7.43 12.88 -6.26
C ASN A 139 -6.95 12.71 -4.82
N TRP A 140 -7.66 13.30 -3.86
CA TRP A 140 -7.27 13.30 -2.45
C TRP A 140 -7.93 12.16 -1.67
N LEU A 141 -7.15 11.48 -0.84
CA LEU A 141 -7.59 10.50 0.12
C LEU A 141 -7.42 11.07 1.54
N PRO A 142 -8.53 11.42 2.23
CA PRO A 142 -8.47 11.99 3.58
C PRO A 142 -7.80 11.05 4.58
N ALA A 143 -6.94 11.62 5.42
CA ALA A 143 -6.21 10.93 6.48
C ALA A 143 -6.55 11.52 7.87
N PRO A 144 -6.35 10.77 8.96
CA PRO A 144 -6.42 11.36 10.30
C PRO A 144 -5.32 12.42 10.49
N ALA A 145 -5.51 13.35 11.43
CA ALA A 145 -4.47 14.25 11.92
C ALA A 145 -3.45 13.48 12.78
N GLY A 146 -2.73 12.55 12.17
CA GLY A 146 -1.83 11.63 12.84
C GLY A 146 -1.43 10.43 11.98
N PRO A 147 -0.88 9.36 12.58
CA PRO A 147 -0.29 8.26 11.83
C PRO A 147 -1.35 7.44 11.08
N TYR A 148 -1.00 7.02 9.87
CA TYR A 148 -1.83 6.17 9.01
C TYR A 148 -1.00 5.12 8.28
N SER A 149 -1.71 4.10 7.78
CA SER A 149 -1.19 3.17 6.78
C SER A 149 -2.06 3.25 5.52
N ALA A 150 -1.42 3.41 4.37
CA ALA A 150 -2.08 3.43 3.06
C ALA A 150 -1.66 2.17 2.28
N VAL A 151 -2.62 1.35 1.86
CA VAL A 151 -2.39 0.06 1.22
C VAL A 151 -2.82 0.11 -0.23
N GLY A 152 -1.85 0.01 -1.14
CA GLY A 152 -2.05 -0.17 -2.58
C GLY A 152 -2.39 -1.63 -2.90
N ARG A 153 -3.37 -1.82 -3.78
CA ARG A 153 -3.82 -3.13 -4.28
C ARG A 153 -3.96 -3.07 -5.80
N VAL A 154 -3.42 -4.06 -6.49
CA VAL A 154 -3.55 -4.22 -7.94
C VAL A 154 -4.16 -5.60 -8.18
N TYR A 155 -5.39 -5.63 -8.73
CA TYR A 155 -6.12 -6.87 -8.99
C TYR A 155 -5.92 -7.33 -10.43
N GLY A 156 -5.49 -8.57 -10.59
CA GLY A 156 -4.95 -9.11 -11.84
C GLY A 156 -3.72 -8.32 -12.29
N PRO A 157 -2.64 -8.29 -11.49
CA PRO A 157 -1.44 -7.53 -11.83
C PRO A 157 -0.77 -8.06 -13.10
N SER A 158 -0.19 -7.16 -13.89
CA SER A 158 0.62 -7.55 -15.05
C SER A 158 1.85 -8.37 -14.63
N ARG A 159 2.44 -9.06 -15.61
CA ARG A 159 3.68 -9.81 -15.41
C ARG A 159 4.83 -8.94 -14.88
N ALA A 160 4.87 -7.66 -15.24
CA ALA A 160 5.88 -6.74 -14.73
C ALA A 160 5.77 -6.56 -13.20
N ALA A 161 4.56 -6.47 -12.65
CA ALA A 161 4.37 -6.39 -11.20
C ALA A 161 4.64 -7.73 -10.49
N ILE A 162 4.20 -8.84 -11.08
CA ILE A 162 4.45 -10.20 -10.55
C ILE A 162 5.96 -10.48 -10.47
N GLU A 163 6.73 -10.09 -11.48
CA GLU A 163 8.17 -10.27 -11.54
C GLU A 163 8.97 -9.17 -10.79
N GLY A 164 8.29 -8.21 -10.15
CA GLY A 164 8.95 -7.13 -9.38
C GLY A 164 9.65 -6.06 -10.24
N LYS A 165 9.31 -5.98 -11.54
CA LYS A 165 9.81 -4.94 -12.47
C LYS A 165 9.01 -3.64 -12.38
N TRP A 166 7.76 -3.71 -11.95
CA TRP A 166 6.98 -2.55 -11.55
C TRP A 166 7.11 -2.34 -10.05
N ASN A 167 7.36 -1.10 -9.65
CA ASN A 167 7.44 -0.71 -8.24
C ASN A 167 6.37 0.34 -7.96
N LEU A 168 5.74 0.22 -6.81
CA LEU A 168 4.86 1.23 -6.29
C LEU A 168 5.69 2.50 -5.97
N PRO A 169 5.35 3.69 -6.53
CA PRO A 169 6.11 4.91 -6.30
C PRO A 169 6.19 5.27 -4.81
N PRO A 170 7.23 5.98 -4.35
CA PRO A 170 7.34 6.37 -2.95
C PRO A 170 6.24 7.36 -2.55
N LEU A 171 5.88 7.33 -1.26
CA LEU A 171 5.12 8.40 -0.64
C LEU A 171 6.07 9.58 -0.38
N GLN A 172 5.76 10.75 -0.93
CA GLN A 172 6.60 11.94 -0.85
C GLN A 172 5.84 13.10 -0.21
N PRO A 173 6.50 13.97 0.59
CA PRO A 173 5.88 15.23 0.99
C PRO A 173 5.50 16.06 -0.25
N VAL A 174 4.36 16.73 -0.22
CA VAL A 174 4.06 17.75 -1.22
C VAL A 174 4.99 18.94 -0.98
N PRO A 175 5.74 19.42 -1.98
CA PRO A 175 6.57 20.61 -1.83
C PRO A 175 5.70 21.79 -1.39
N ASN A 176 6.11 22.50 -0.33
CA ASN A 176 5.44 23.75 0.02
C ASN A 176 5.49 24.68 -1.20
N PRO A 177 4.40 25.38 -1.55
CA PRO A 177 4.49 26.46 -2.52
C PRO A 177 5.57 27.42 -2.00
N THR A 178 6.60 27.64 -2.81
CA THR A 178 7.63 28.62 -2.48
C THR A 178 6.92 29.97 -2.29
N PRO A 179 7.14 30.68 -1.16
CA PRO A 179 6.50 31.97 -0.93
C PRO A 179 6.85 32.99 -2.00
#